data_AF-A0A952URL7-F1
#
_entry.id   AF-A0A952URL7-F1
#
_cell.length_a   1.000
_cell.length_b   1.000
_cell.length_c   1.000
_cell.angle_alpha   90.00
_cell.angle_beta   90.00
_cell.angle_gamma   90.00
#
_symmetry.space_group_name_H-M   'P 1'
#
loop_
_entity.id
_entity.type
_entity.pdbx_description
1 polymer ?
#
loop_
_entity_poly.entity_id
_entity_poly.type
_entity_poly.pdbx_seq_one_letter_code
_entity_poly.pdbx_strand_id
1 'polypeptide(L)'
;MTNAWRDKLVAAVLTPQVLVATLLLIDALGLAFSVPRVEAPAPPQIDLSEVTPVTIGFDARLVLVDDAMLEWQRVVRVEAPDNPPQRLAAVLDELRLALQAENQWPLGLLTPLVYLETIDRAVYAVLDIRTDAGANAGVSVSVARERALLRAITATVQANGVNEVRFLRDGRATDTLLGHVAVRSAL
;
A
#
# COMPACT_ATOMS: atom_id res chain seq x y z
N MET A 1 -3.38 -53.10 -66.42
CA MET A 1 -3.93 -52.37 -65.26
C MET A 1 -3.72 -50.89 -65.52
N THR A 2 -4.66 -50.25 -66.23
CA THR A 2 -5.75 -49.40 -65.68
C THR A 2 -5.32 -47.98 -65.30
N ASN A 3 -5.24 -47.09 -66.30
CA ASN A 3 -5.34 -45.63 -66.11
C ASN A 3 -6.79 -45.12 -66.27
N ALA A 4 -7.77 -46.01 -66.49
CA ALA A 4 -9.18 -45.62 -66.66
C ALA A 4 -9.76 -44.85 -65.45
N TRP A 5 -9.19 -45.03 -64.26
CA TRP A 5 -9.55 -44.24 -63.08
C TRP A 5 -8.98 -42.81 -63.11
N ARG A 6 -7.78 -42.63 -63.67
CA ARG A 6 -7.15 -41.32 -63.89
C ARG A 6 -7.94 -40.53 -64.92
N ASP A 7 -8.35 -41.17 -66.01
CA ASP A 7 -9.14 -40.50 -67.05
C ASP A 7 -10.53 -40.09 -66.54
N LYS A 8 -11.15 -40.91 -65.67
CA LYS A 8 -12.40 -40.56 -64.98
C LYS A 8 -12.21 -39.43 -63.96
N LEU A 9 -11.09 -39.40 -63.24
CA LEU A 9 -10.77 -38.29 -62.33
C LEU A 9 -10.50 -37.00 -63.10
N VAL A 10 -9.78 -37.06 -64.22
CA VAL A 10 -9.54 -35.92 -65.10
C VAL A 10 -10.86 -35.41 -65.67
N ALA A 11 -11.73 -36.30 -66.16
CA ALA A 11 -13.06 -35.93 -66.64
C ALA A 11 -13.95 -35.33 -65.55
N ALA A 12 -13.87 -35.84 -64.31
CA ALA A 12 -14.58 -35.28 -63.17
C ALA A 12 -14.05 -33.87 -62.79
N VAL A 13 -12.73 -33.66 -62.85
CA VAL A 13 -12.10 -32.34 -62.61
C VAL A 13 -12.44 -31.33 -63.70
N LEU A 14 -12.66 -31.80 -64.94
CA LEU A 14 -13.09 -30.98 -66.09
C LEU A 14 -14.60 -30.70 -66.12
N THR A 15 -15.37 -31.16 -65.13
CA THR A 15 -16.78 -30.74 -65.04
C THR A 15 -16.88 -29.27 -64.66
N PRO A 16 -17.82 -28.50 -65.27
CA PRO A 16 -17.95 -27.06 -65.01
C PRO A 16 -18.12 -26.72 -63.52
N GLN A 17 -18.77 -27.60 -62.77
CA GLN A 17 -19.03 -27.45 -61.34
C GLN A 17 -17.74 -27.48 -60.50
N VAL A 18 -16.80 -28.39 -60.83
CA VAL A 18 -15.52 -28.50 -60.12
C VAL A 18 -14.62 -27.32 -60.46
N LEU A 19 -14.62 -26.86 -61.71
CA LEU A 19 -13.88 -25.66 -62.10
C LEU A 19 -14.39 -24.42 -61.36
N VAL A 20 -15.70 -24.22 -61.28
CA VAL A 20 -16.29 -23.10 -60.53
C VAL A 20 -15.97 -23.19 -59.04
N ALA A 21 -16.09 -24.38 -58.44
CA ALA A 21 -15.73 -24.58 -57.04
C ALA A 21 -14.24 -24.29 -56.77
N THR A 22 -13.35 -24.70 -57.68
CA THR A 22 -11.92 -24.42 -57.58
C THR A 22 -11.63 -22.93 -57.70
N LEU A 23 -12.32 -22.24 -58.61
CA LEU A 23 -12.16 -20.80 -58.80
C LEU A 23 -12.65 -20.02 -57.58
N LEU A 24 -13.79 -20.41 -56.99
CA LEU A 24 -14.29 -19.85 -55.73
C LEU A 24 -13.36 -20.11 -54.56
N LEU A 25 -12.73 -21.28 -54.50
CA LEU A 25 -11.74 -21.60 -53.47
C LEU A 25 -10.51 -20.69 -53.58
N ILE A 26 -10.01 -20.49 -54.80
CA ILE A 26 -8.87 -19.60 -55.06
C ILE A 26 -9.22 -18.16 -54.67
N ASP A 27 -10.43 -17.70 -55.02
CA ASP A 27 -10.89 -16.35 -54.71
C ASP A 27 -11.04 -16.14 -53.19
N ALA A 28 -11.63 -17.13 -52.48
CA ALA A 28 -11.74 -17.11 -51.03
C ALA A 28 -10.37 -17.11 -50.33
N LEU A 29 -9.40 -17.86 -50.84
CA LEU A 29 -8.01 -17.85 -50.34
C LEU A 29 -7.36 -16.49 -50.60
N GLY A 30 -7.48 -15.93 -51.81
CA GLY A 30 -6.95 -14.61 -52.15
C GLY A 30 -7.51 -13.52 -51.25
N LEU A 31 -8.80 -13.59 -50.93
CA LEU A 31 -9.47 -12.66 -50.04
C LEU A 31 -9.00 -12.82 -48.59
N ALA A 32 -8.89 -14.06 -48.10
CA ALA A 32 -8.40 -14.35 -46.76
C ALA A 32 -6.96 -13.85 -46.51
N PHE A 33 -6.10 -13.91 -47.54
CA PHE A 33 -4.72 -13.40 -47.46
C PHE A 33 -4.60 -11.90 -47.77
N SER A 34 -5.60 -11.28 -48.40
CA SER A 34 -5.60 -9.85 -48.72
C SER A 34 -6.16 -8.96 -47.61
N VAL A 35 -6.83 -9.51 -46.59
CA VAL A 35 -7.31 -8.70 -45.47
C VAL A 35 -6.09 -8.20 -44.67
N PRO A 36 -5.81 -6.88 -44.66
CA PRO A 36 -4.71 -6.36 -43.86
C PRO A 36 -5.01 -6.65 -42.39
N ARG A 37 -4.06 -7.31 -41.71
CA ARG A 37 -4.13 -7.48 -40.26
C ARG A 37 -4.16 -6.11 -39.63
N VAL A 38 -5.29 -5.75 -39.00
CA VAL A 38 -5.36 -4.59 -38.12
C VAL A 38 -4.44 -4.90 -36.95
N GLU A 39 -3.29 -4.24 -36.93
CA GLU A 39 -2.37 -4.33 -35.81
C GLU A 39 -3.09 -3.82 -34.57
N ALA A 40 -3.20 -4.67 -33.55
CA ALA A 40 -3.87 -4.29 -32.32
C ALA A 40 -3.18 -3.05 -31.76
N PRO A 41 -3.92 -2.02 -31.32
CA PRO A 41 -3.31 -0.85 -30.71
C PRO A 41 -2.43 -1.34 -29.54
N ALA A 42 -1.20 -0.83 -29.47
CA ALA A 42 -0.29 -1.17 -28.40
C ALA A 42 -0.99 -0.97 -27.04
N PRO A 43 -0.82 -1.89 -26.09
CA PRO A 43 -1.44 -1.77 -24.78
C PRO A 43 -1.07 -0.41 -24.17
N PRO A 44 -2.04 0.31 -23.57
CA PRO A 44 -1.76 1.61 -22.97
C PRO A 44 -0.65 1.45 -21.93
N GLN A 45 0.46 2.14 -22.14
CA GLN A 45 1.52 2.23 -21.15
C GLN A 45 1.06 3.23 -20.09
N ILE A 46 0.70 2.73 -18.91
CA ILE A 46 0.47 3.58 -17.74
C ILE A 46 1.84 4.04 -17.29
N ASP A 47 2.16 5.30 -17.60
CA ASP A 47 3.36 5.95 -17.10
C ASP A 47 3.21 6.16 -15.58
N LEU A 48 3.94 5.34 -14.81
CA LEU A 48 4.04 5.44 -13.36
C LEU A 48 5.16 6.41 -12.94
N SER A 49 5.64 7.29 -13.85
CA SER A 49 6.56 8.37 -13.49
C SER A 49 6.00 9.11 -12.27
N GLU A 50 6.79 9.07 -11.21
CA GLU A 50 6.47 9.51 -9.86
C GLU A 50 5.58 10.75 -9.85
N VAL A 51 4.31 10.55 -9.50
CA VAL A 51 3.47 11.65 -9.02
C VAL A 51 4.16 12.11 -7.75
N THR A 52 4.97 13.18 -7.82
CA THR A 52 5.52 13.80 -6.62
C THR A 52 4.32 14.20 -5.78
N PRO A 53 4.06 13.53 -4.65
CA PRO A 53 2.87 13.79 -3.88
C PRO A 53 2.91 15.25 -3.46
N VAL A 54 1.82 15.99 -3.69
CA VAL A 54 1.73 17.37 -3.24
C VAL A 54 1.86 17.37 -1.72
N THR A 55 3.00 17.87 -1.24
CA THR A 55 3.28 18.02 0.18
C THR A 55 2.63 19.31 0.66
N ILE A 56 1.91 19.23 1.78
CA ILE A 56 1.32 20.39 2.43
C ILE A 56 2.00 20.62 3.78
N GLY A 57 2.31 21.89 4.06
CA GLY A 57 2.79 22.31 5.37
C GLY A 57 1.63 22.59 6.31
N PHE A 58 1.65 22.01 7.50
CA PHE A 58 0.66 22.25 8.54
C PHE A 58 1.30 22.29 9.94
N ASP A 59 0.60 22.86 10.90
CA ASP A 59 1.07 22.92 12.28
C ASP A 59 0.53 21.72 13.05
N ALA A 60 1.44 20.88 13.55
CA ALA A 60 1.10 19.71 14.35
C ALA A 60 1.36 20.00 15.83
N ARG A 61 0.49 19.47 16.68
CA ARG A 61 0.66 19.56 18.14
C ARG A 61 1.28 18.28 18.67
N LEU A 62 2.50 18.38 19.19
CA LEU A 62 3.19 17.29 19.87
C LEU A 62 2.95 17.41 21.37
N VAL A 63 2.62 16.29 22.00
CA VAL A 63 2.53 16.17 23.46
C VAL A 63 3.68 15.30 23.93
N LEU A 64 4.62 15.91 24.64
CA LEU A 64 5.78 15.25 25.21
C LEU A 64 5.50 14.91 26.67
N VAL A 65 5.97 13.74 27.09
CA VAL A 65 5.78 13.23 28.45
C VAL A 65 7.07 12.57 28.89
N ASP A 66 7.53 12.90 30.10
CA ASP A 66 8.72 12.30 30.70
C ASP A 66 8.39 11.09 31.60
N ASP A 67 9.44 10.42 32.08
CA ASP A 67 9.35 9.29 33.02
C ASP A 67 8.61 9.65 34.33
N ALA A 68 8.55 10.93 34.71
CA ALA A 68 7.81 11.43 35.87
C ALA A 68 6.34 11.77 35.57
N MET A 69 5.88 11.51 34.34
CA MET A 69 4.54 11.85 33.83
C MET A 69 4.25 13.35 33.79
N LEU A 70 5.28 14.19 33.68
CA LEU A 70 5.10 15.61 33.40
C LEU A 70 4.76 15.78 31.92
N GLU A 71 3.68 16.48 31.62
CA GLU A 71 3.20 16.69 30.24
C GLU A 71 3.44 18.15 29.80
N TRP A 72 3.97 18.32 28.59
CA TRP A 72 4.03 19.64 27.94
C TRP A 72 3.77 19.52 26.45
N GLN A 73 3.41 20.65 25.84
CA GLN A 73 3.01 20.73 24.43
C GLN A 73 4.01 21.54 23.63
N ARG A 74 4.24 21.10 22.39
CA ARG A 74 5.06 21.81 21.41
C ARG A 74 4.35 21.81 20.07
N VAL A 75 4.27 22.97 19.44
CA VAL A 75 3.75 23.07 18.07
C VAL A 75 4.92 23.03 17.11
N VAL A 76 4.85 22.17 16.10
CA VAL A 76 5.90 21.99 15.09
C VAL A 76 5.26 22.08 13.70
N ARG A 77 5.98 22.71 12.77
CA ARG A 77 5.60 22.76 11.37
C ARG A 77 6.01 21.43 10.71
N VAL A 78 5.04 20.70 10.17
CA VAL A 78 5.25 19.40 9.53
C VAL A 78 4.89 19.51 8.07
N GLU A 79 5.71 18.91 7.23
CA GLU A 79 5.47 18.77 5.80
C GLU A 79 5.19 17.30 5.50
N ALA A 80 3.99 17.00 5.01
CA ALA A 80 3.63 15.65 4.61
C ALA A 80 2.72 15.65 3.38
N PRO A 81 2.65 14.53 2.65
CA PRO A 81 1.66 14.36 1.58
C PRO A 81 0.24 14.66 2.08
N ASP A 82 -0.63 15.15 1.21
CA ASP A 82 -2.04 15.39 1.53
C ASP A 82 -2.86 14.10 1.63
N ASN A 83 -2.45 13.21 2.53
CA ASN A 83 -3.08 11.94 2.82
C ASN A 83 -3.16 11.76 4.35
N PRO A 84 -4.36 11.65 4.95
CA PRO A 84 -4.55 11.65 6.40
C PRO A 84 -3.64 10.70 7.22
N PRO A 85 -3.53 9.38 6.93
CA PRO A 85 -2.59 8.49 7.61
C PRO A 85 -1.13 8.90 7.46
N GLN A 86 -0.71 9.40 6.28
CA GLN A 86 0.66 9.84 6.05
C GLN A 86 0.98 11.14 6.81
N ARG A 87 0.02 12.07 6.90
CA ARG A 87 0.15 13.27 7.75
C ARG A 87 0.36 12.88 9.21
N LEU A 88 -0.47 11.99 9.74
CA LEU A 88 -0.34 11.55 11.13
C LEU A 88 0.96 10.77 11.37
N ALA A 89 1.40 9.95 10.41
CA ALA A 89 2.69 9.28 10.47
C ALA A 89 3.86 10.28 10.53
N ALA A 90 3.82 11.36 9.74
CA ALA A 90 4.83 12.42 9.80
C ALA A 90 4.82 13.17 11.15
N VAL A 91 3.63 13.40 11.73
CA VAL A 91 3.52 13.96 13.10
C VAL A 91 4.15 13.04 14.14
N LEU A 92 3.94 11.73 14.03
CA LEU A 92 4.56 10.75 14.94
C LEU A 92 6.08 10.64 14.73
N ASP A 93 6.58 10.86 13.51
CA ASP A 93 8.02 10.92 13.26
C ASP A 93 8.65 12.14 13.95
N GLU A 94 8.01 13.29 13.87
CA GLU A 94 8.41 14.49 14.61
C GLU A 94 8.33 14.30 16.13
N LEU A 95 7.31 13.60 16.63
CA LEU A 95 7.23 13.21 18.05
C LEU A 95 8.41 12.29 18.43
N ARG A 96 8.75 11.32 17.59
CA ARG A 96 9.90 10.43 17.82
C ARG A 96 11.19 11.24 17.90
N LEU A 97 11.44 12.13 16.95
CA LEU A 97 12.63 12.99 16.93
C LEU A 97 12.69 13.88 18.20
N ALA A 98 11.53 14.41 18.62
CA ALA A 98 11.40 15.19 19.84
C ALA A 98 11.82 14.40 21.10
N LEU A 99 11.24 13.20 21.27
CA LEU A 99 11.49 12.34 22.41
C LEU A 99 12.89 11.73 22.37
N GLN A 100 13.47 11.52 21.18
CA GLN A 100 14.87 11.10 21.02
C GLN A 100 15.83 12.18 21.52
N ALA A 101 15.58 13.45 21.22
CA ALA A 101 16.40 14.56 21.70
C ALA A 101 16.47 14.64 23.23
N GLU A 102 15.44 14.14 23.92
CA GLU A 102 15.32 14.11 25.38
C GLU A 102 15.68 12.73 25.99
N ASN A 103 16.18 11.79 25.19
CA ASN A 103 16.47 10.40 25.58
C ASN A 103 15.26 9.61 26.13
N GLN A 104 14.05 10.03 25.77
CA GLN A 104 12.80 9.38 26.18
C GLN A 104 12.36 8.29 25.19
N TRP A 105 12.72 8.41 23.91
CA TRP A 105 12.40 7.41 22.91
C TRP A 105 13.33 6.19 23.02
N PRO A 106 12.81 4.95 23.16
CA PRO A 106 13.64 3.76 23.26
C PRO A 106 14.48 3.50 22.00
N LEU A 107 15.73 3.07 22.17
CA LEU A 107 16.58 2.64 21.07
C LEU A 107 16.01 1.38 20.40
N GLY A 108 16.03 1.33 19.07
CA GLY A 108 15.49 0.20 18.29
C GLY A 108 13.98 0.26 18.04
N LEU A 109 13.26 1.22 18.63
CA LEU A 109 11.85 1.42 18.32
C LEU A 109 11.69 2.30 17.07
N LEU A 110 11.00 1.79 16.05
CA LEU A 110 10.74 2.52 14.81
C LEU A 110 9.54 3.45 14.97
N THR A 111 9.40 4.43 14.05
CA THR A 111 8.17 5.24 13.96
C THR A 111 6.98 4.31 13.69
N PRO A 112 5.89 4.39 14.49
CA PRO A 112 4.72 3.55 14.29
C PRO A 112 4.11 3.71 12.89
N LEU A 113 3.68 2.61 12.28
CA LEU A 113 2.86 2.70 11.08
C LEU A 113 1.44 3.10 11.47
N VAL A 114 0.82 3.95 10.67
CA VAL A 114 -0.47 4.55 10.98
C VAL A 114 -1.52 4.09 9.98
N TYR A 115 -2.62 3.58 10.51
CA TYR A 115 -3.84 3.31 9.75
C TYR A 115 -4.98 4.09 10.38
N LEU A 116 -5.83 4.70 9.56
CA LEU A 116 -6.98 5.45 10.03
C LEU A 116 -8.26 4.75 9.56
N GLU A 117 -9.15 4.51 10.51
CA GLU A 117 -10.50 3.99 10.25
C GLU A 117 -11.52 4.99 10.74
N THR A 118 -12.62 5.15 10.00
CA THR A 118 -13.75 5.99 10.43
C THR A 118 -14.96 5.10 10.62
N ILE A 119 -15.43 5.00 11.87
CA ILE A 119 -16.60 4.20 12.25
C ILE A 119 -17.55 5.16 12.98
N ASP A 120 -18.82 5.22 12.56
CA ASP A 120 -19.85 6.06 13.20
C ASP A 120 -19.45 7.54 13.39
N ARG A 121 -18.75 8.11 12.40
CA ARG A 121 -18.19 9.49 12.41
C ARG A 121 -17.08 9.74 13.43
N ALA A 122 -16.62 8.72 14.15
CA ALA A 122 -15.43 8.78 14.98
C ALA A 122 -14.22 8.26 14.20
N VAL A 123 -13.09 8.97 14.32
CA VAL A 123 -11.82 8.59 13.69
C VAL A 123 -11.00 7.78 14.69
N TYR A 124 -10.68 6.55 14.31
CA TYR A 124 -9.84 5.62 15.04
C TYR A 124 -8.47 5.53 14.36
N ALA A 125 -7.40 5.71 15.12
CA ALA A 125 -6.06 5.41 14.64
C ALA A 125 -5.62 4.04 15.14
N VAL A 126 -5.24 3.16 14.21
CA VAL A 126 -4.54 1.92 14.50
C VAL A 126 -3.05 2.16 14.28
N LEU A 127 -2.27 2.03 15.34
CA LEU A 127 -0.83 2.24 15.33
C LEU A 127 -0.11 0.90 15.44
N ASP A 128 0.65 0.53 14.42
CA ASP A 128 1.50 -0.65 14.46
C ASP A 128 2.90 -0.30 14.95
N ILE A 129 3.21 -0.77 16.15
CA ILE A 129 4.49 -0.58 16.82
C ILE A 129 5.45 -1.67 16.35
N ARG A 130 6.58 -1.24 15.80
CA ARG A 130 7.60 -2.14 15.24
C ARG A 130 8.97 -1.86 15.83
N THR A 131 9.73 -2.92 16.02
CA THR A 131 11.13 -2.84 16.45
C THR A 131 12.05 -3.13 15.27
N ASP A 132 13.26 -2.57 15.27
CA ASP A 132 14.24 -2.87 14.23
C ASP A 132 14.63 -4.35 14.28
N ALA A 133 14.66 -5.00 13.12
CA ALA A 133 14.97 -6.43 13.02
C ALA A 133 16.41 -6.79 13.47
N GLY A 134 17.27 -5.78 13.68
CA GLY A 134 18.64 -5.91 14.18
C GLY A 134 18.75 -5.92 15.71
N ALA A 135 17.76 -5.39 16.44
CA ALA A 135 17.68 -5.49 17.89
C ALA A 135 17.18 -6.88 18.30
N ASN A 136 18.08 -7.87 18.20
CA ASN A 136 17.86 -9.23 18.71
C ASN A 136 17.62 -9.27 20.24
N ALA A 137 17.84 -8.16 20.94
CA ALA A 137 17.36 -7.95 22.29
C ALA A 137 16.10 -7.09 22.21
N GLY A 138 14.93 -7.65 22.56
CA GLY A 138 13.70 -6.89 22.62
C GLY A 138 13.89 -5.58 23.38
N VAL A 139 13.27 -4.50 22.88
CA VAL A 139 13.42 -3.15 23.43
C VAL A 139 13.07 -3.17 24.91
N SER A 140 14.07 -3.08 25.79
CA SER A 140 13.89 -3.10 27.23
C SER A 140 13.63 -1.69 27.74
N VAL A 141 12.43 -1.47 28.28
CA VAL A 141 11.95 -0.17 28.73
C VAL A 141 11.42 -0.32 30.15
N SER A 142 11.64 0.67 31.00
CA SER A 142 11.03 0.69 32.32
C SER A 142 9.51 0.88 32.21
N VAL A 143 8.75 0.39 33.18
CA VAL A 143 7.28 0.57 33.19
C VAL A 143 6.88 2.04 33.15
N ALA A 144 7.62 2.91 33.87
CA ALA A 144 7.39 4.34 33.87
C ALA A 144 7.57 4.95 32.48
N ARG A 145 8.64 4.57 31.78
CA ARG A 145 8.93 5.05 30.43
C ARG A 145 7.96 4.52 29.39
N GLU A 146 7.58 3.24 29.47
CA GLU A 146 6.56 2.67 28.58
C GLU A 146 5.21 3.38 28.74
N ARG A 147 4.85 3.75 29.98
CA ARG A 147 3.63 4.52 30.28
C ARG A 147 3.71 5.95 29.77
N ALA A 148 4.85 6.61 29.95
CA ALA A 148 5.09 7.96 29.43
C ALA A 148 5.00 7.97 27.89
N LEU A 149 5.64 7.00 27.23
CA LEU A 149 5.59 6.82 25.78
C LEU A 149 4.17 6.59 25.28
N LEU A 150 3.43 5.67 25.91
CA LEU A 150 2.03 5.42 25.58
C LEU A 150 1.21 6.71 25.65
N ARG A 151 1.37 7.46 26.74
CA ARG A 151 0.65 8.71 26.97
C ARG A 151 1.03 9.78 25.94
N ALA A 152 2.31 9.96 25.65
CA ALA A 152 2.80 10.91 24.65
C ALA A 152 2.23 10.61 23.26
N ILE A 153 2.24 9.34 22.85
CA ILE A 153 1.69 8.90 21.56
C ILE A 153 0.18 9.15 21.52
N THR A 154 -0.57 8.64 22.50
CA THR A 154 -2.04 8.78 22.51
C THR A 154 -2.47 10.24 22.58
N ALA A 155 -1.84 11.05 23.43
CA ALA A 155 -2.18 12.47 23.58
C ALA A 155 -1.81 13.27 22.32
N THR A 156 -0.69 12.96 21.67
CA THR A 156 -0.31 13.58 20.40
C THR A 156 -1.32 13.23 19.30
N VAL A 157 -1.67 11.96 19.16
CA VAL A 157 -2.63 11.52 18.14
C VAL A 157 -4.01 12.15 18.35
N GLN A 158 -4.48 12.21 19.60
CA GLN A 158 -5.74 12.87 19.96
C GLN A 158 -5.70 14.38 19.73
N ALA A 159 -4.59 15.03 20.05
CA ALA A 159 -4.40 16.46 19.81
C ALA A 159 -4.46 16.84 18.32
N ASN A 160 -4.23 15.87 17.42
CA ASN A 160 -4.27 16.06 15.96
C ASN A 160 -5.56 15.50 15.33
N GLY A 161 -6.64 15.34 16.10
CA GLY A 161 -7.99 15.12 15.58
C GLY A 161 -8.48 13.67 15.52
N VAL A 162 -7.75 12.73 16.12
CA VAL A 162 -8.20 11.34 16.27
C VAL A 162 -8.94 11.16 17.58
N ASN A 163 -10.06 10.43 17.59
CA ASN A 163 -10.84 10.22 18.80
C ASN A 163 -10.23 9.14 19.70
N GLU A 164 -9.81 8.04 19.10
CA GLU A 164 -9.34 6.87 19.82
C GLU A 164 -8.16 6.20 19.12
N VAL A 165 -7.24 5.66 19.92
CA VAL A 165 -6.02 4.99 19.45
C VAL A 165 -6.06 3.52 19.85
N ARG A 166 -5.78 2.64 18.89
CA ARG A 166 -5.61 1.21 19.08
C ARG A 166 -4.22 0.78 18.63
N PHE A 167 -3.70 -0.27 19.22
CA PHE A 167 -2.31 -0.68 19.00
C PHE A 167 -2.22 -2.07 18.39
N LEU A 168 -1.26 -2.21 17.47
CA LEU A 168 -0.75 -3.48 16.95
C LEU A 168 0.74 -3.56 17.27
N ARG A 169 1.26 -4.78 17.32
CA ARG A 169 2.69 -5.08 17.43
C ARG A 169 3.09 -6.01 16.29
N ASP A 170 3.97 -5.54 15.43
CA ASP A 170 4.40 -6.25 14.22
C ASP A 170 3.22 -6.81 13.40
N GLY A 171 2.17 -6.00 13.26
CA GLY A 171 0.94 -6.32 12.53
C GLY A 171 -0.02 -7.28 13.25
N ARG A 172 0.21 -7.59 14.54
CA ARG A 172 -0.64 -8.48 15.34
C ARG A 172 -1.28 -7.73 16.51
N ALA A 173 -2.44 -8.20 16.94
CA ALA A 173 -3.04 -7.77 18.19
C ALA A 173 -2.09 -7.96 19.37
N THR A 174 -2.11 -7.00 20.28
CA THR A 174 -1.29 -7.02 21.49
C THR A 174 -2.06 -6.47 22.66
N ASP A 175 -1.94 -7.13 23.80
CA ASP A 175 -2.53 -6.67 25.06
C ASP A 175 -1.61 -5.66 25.77
N THR A 176 -0.34 -5.59 25.38
CA THR A 176 0.67 -4.68 25.97
C THR A 176 1.45 -3.92 24.88
N LEU A 177 1.96 -2.72 25.21
CA LEU A 177 2.71 -1.90 24.23
C LEU A 177 4.08 -2.54 23.91
N LEU A 178 4.96 -2.64 24.92
CA LEU A 178 6.29 -3.24 24.80
C LEU A 178 6.48 -4.44 25.73
N GLY A 179 5.60 -4.62 26.71
CA GLY A 179 5.53 -5.81 27.56
C GLY A 179 5.04 -5.54 28.98
N HIS A 180 4.91 -4.28 29.39
CA HIS A 180 4.57 -3.93 30.77
C HIS A 180 3.26 -3.16 30.91
N VAL A 181 2.87 -2.35 29.91
CA VAL A 181 1.69 -1.48 30.00
C VAL A 181 0.59 -1.98 29.08
N ALA A 182 -0.59 -2.21 29.66
CA ALA A 182 -1.74 -2.68 28.92
C ALA A 182 -2.23 -1.62 27.91
N VAL A 183 -2.60 -2.06 26.72
CA VAL A 183 -3.11 -1.19 25.64
C VAL A 183 -4.41 -1.72 25.08
N ARG A 184 -5.19 -0.82 24.46
CA ARG A 184 -6.39 -1.23 23.72
C ARG A 184 -5.96 -1.83 22.39
N SER A 185 -6.02 -3.16 22.32
CA SER A 185 -5.68 -3.92 21.11
C SER A 185 -6.62 -3.58 19.95
N ALA A 186 -6.09 -3.55 18.73
CA ALA A 186 -6.87 -3.42 17.51
C ALA A 186 -7.35 -4.81 17.03
N LEU A 187 -8.50 -5.29 17.55
CA LEU A 187 -9.33 -6.38 17.02
C LEU A 187 -10.79 -6.18 17.41
#